data_AF-A0A229H5A5-F1
#
_entry.id   AF-A0A229H5A5-F1
#
_cell.length_a   1.000
_cell.length_b   1.000
_cell.length_c   1.000
_cell.angle_alpha   90.00
_cell.angle_beta   90.00
_cell.angle_gamma   90.00
#
_symmetry.space_group_name_H-M   'P 1'
#
loop_
_entity.id
_entity.type
_entity.pdbx_description
1 polymer ?
#
loop_
_entity_poly.entity_id
_entity_poly.type
_entity_poly.pdbx_seq_one_letter_code
_entity_poly.pdbx_strand_id
1 'polypeptide(L)'
;MTAPKQVHYDFNAAYALSQALGLAYDKITAFAELRAGQRTAQLNQFGREWRGGKRQQFESEFNAQQAALGRLAQEVLGLRGKVEHATSQAEKARAALLKNPEGN
;
A
#
# COMPACT_ATOMS: atom_id res chain seq x y z
N MET A 1 -23.03 -11.64 -29.60
CA MET A 1 -22.54 -11.69 -28.20
C MET A 1 -21.22 -12.43 -28.22
N THR A 2 -20.10 -11.73 -28.00
CA THR A 2 -18.76 -12.34 -27.98
C THR A 2 -18.62 -13.13 -26.68
N ALA A 3 -18.20 -14.40 -26.78
CA ALA A 3 -17.95 -15.24 -25.60
C ALA A 3 -16.96 -14.53 -24.64
N PRO A 4 -17.16 -14.60 -23.32
CA PRO A 4 -16.25 -13.98 -22.37
C PRO A 4 -14.85 -14.54 -22.59
N LYS A 5 -13.87 -13.65 -22.78
CA LYS A 5 -12.46 -14.01 -22.95
C LYS A 5 -12.05 -14.84 -21.73
N GLN A 6 -11.66 -16.10 -21.93
CA GLN A 6 -11.12 -16.91 -20.84
C GLN A 6 -9.87 -16.20 -20.29
N VAL A 7 -10.01 -15.62 -19.10
CA VAL A 7 -8.90 -15.02 -18.37
C VAL A 7 -8.29 -16.12 -17.52
N HIS A 8 -7.06 -16.52 -17.84
CA HIS A 8 -6.27 -17.37 -16.96
C HIS A 8 -5.64 -16.54 -15.85
N TYR A 9 -5.73 -17.04 -14.62
CA TYR A 9 -5.09 -16.42 -13.47
C TYR A 9 -3.57 -16.62 -13.56
N ASP A 10 -2.82 -15.51 -13.62
CA ASP A 10 -1.36 -15.55 -13.62
C ASP A 10 -0.83 -15.41 -12.18
N PHE A 11 -0.46 -16.54 -11.60
CA PHE A 11 0.09 -16.62 -10.23
C PHE A 11 1.42 -15.88 -10.09
N ASN A 12 2.26 -15.87 -11.14
CA ASN A 12 3.55 -15.19 -11.10
C ASN A 12 3.35 -13.67 -11.09
N ALA A 13 2.45 -13.17 -11.93
CA ALA A 13 2.08 -11.77 -11.94
C ALA A 13 1.44 -11.34 -10.61
N ALA A 14 0.56 -12.16 -10.03
CA ALA A 14 -0.05 -11.88 -8.74
C ALA A 14 0.98 -11.83 -7.60
N TYR A 15 1.94 -12.75 -7.59
CA TYR A 15 3.05 -12.75 -6.62
C TYR A 15 3.93 -11.50 -6.77
N ALA A 16 4.35 -11.18 -8.00
CA ALA A 16 5.15 -10.00 -8.28
C ALA A 16 4.42 -8.70 -7.88
N LEU A 17 3.12 -8.61 -8.14
CA LEU A 17 2.30 -7.48 -7.72
C LEU A 17 2.20 -7.37 -6.19
N SER A 18 1.98 -8.48 -5.48
CA SER A 18 1.95 -8.48 -4.01
C SER A 18 3.28 -7.99 -3.42
N GLN A 19 4.41 -8.47 -3.95
CA GLN A 19 5.75 -8.01 -3.55
C GLN A 19 5.96 -6.51 -3.82
N ALA A 20 5.57 -6.03 -5.00
CA ALA A 20 5.69 -4.62 -5.36
C ALA A 20 4.84 -3.73 -4.44
N LEU A 21 3.63 -4.15 -4.09
CA LEU A 21 2.76 -3.45 -3.14
C LEU A 21 3.35 -3.44 -1.73
N GLY A 22 3.96 -4.56 -1.29
CA GLY A 22 4.71 -4.61 -0.03
C GLY A 22 5.84 -3.58 0.00
N LEU A 23 6.68 -3.57 -1.03
CA LEU A 23 7.78 -2.60 -1.15
C LEU A 23 7.29 -1.14 -1.21
N ALA A 24 6.15 -0.90 -1.86
CA ALA A 24 5.54 0.42 -1.90
C ALA A 24 5.09 0.88 -0.51
N TYR A 25 4.42 0.00 0.25
CA TYR A 25 4.02 0.27 1.63
C TYR A 25 5.23 0.62 2.51
N ASP A 26 6.28 -0.18 2.45
CA ASP A 26 7.50 0.02 3.24
C ASP A 26 8.15 1.38 2.91
N LYS A 27 8.26 1.71 1.62
CA LYS A 27 8.84 3.00 1.18
C LYS A 27 8.02 4.20 1.60
N ILE A 28 6.69 4.13 1.52
CA ILE A 28 5.80 5.21 1.96
C ILE A 28 5.95 5.43 3.47
N THR A 29 5.99 4.34 4.24
CA THR A 29 6.13 4.38 5.70
C THR A 29 7.48 4.96 6.10
N ALA A 30 8.58 4.47 5.50
CA ALA A 30 9.93 4.98 5.74
C ALA A 30 10.05 6.47 5.36
N PHE A 31 9.38 6.91 4.30
CA PHE A 31 9.36 8.33 3.93
C PHE A 31 8.58 9.20 4.93
N ALA A 32 7.45 8.70 5.44
CA ALA A 32 6.68 9.38 6.47
C ALA A 32 7.50 9.54 7.77
N GLU A 33 8.19 8.48 8.19
CA GLU A 33 9.11 8.47 9.34
C GLU A 33 10.28 9.44 9.16
N LEU A 34 10.94 9.43 7.99
CA LEU A 34 12.03 10.36 7.67
C LEU A 34 11.58 11.81 7.82
N ARG A 35 10.40 12.15 7.29
CA ARG A 35 9.83 13.51 7.42
C ARG A 35 9.53 13.87 8.86
N ALA A 36 9.00 12.94 9.66
CA ALA A 36 8.76 13.15 11.08
C ALA A 36 10.04 13.36 11.88
N GLY A 37 11.10 12.60 11.56
CA GLY A 37 12.44 12.78 12.10
C GLY A 37 13.02 14.15 11.76
N GLN A 38 12.95 14.57 10.50
CA GLN A 38 13.42 15.88 10.06
C GLN A 38 12.67 17.03 10.75
N ARG A 39 11.34 16.93 10.88
CA ARG A 39 10.53 17.92 11.61
C ARG A 39 10.96 18.03 13.07
N THR A 40 11.18 16.90 13.73
CA THR A 40 11.66 16.87 15.13
C THR A 40 13.04 17.51 15.27
N ALA A 41 13.98 17.18 14.38
CA ALA A 41 15.32 17.77 14.38
C ALA A 41 15.29 19.29 14.19
N GLN A 42 14.50 19.79 13.24
CA GLN A 42 14.36 21.22 12.98
C GLN A 42 13.74 21.98 14.18
N LEU A 43 12.74 21.40 14.82
CA LEU A 43 12.13 22.01 16.01
C LEU A 43 13.07 22.01 17.22
N ASN A 44 13.91 20.99 17.36
CA ASN A 44 14.92 20.97 18.42
C ASN A 44 15.98 22.06 18.19
N GLN A 45 16.35 22.32 16.93
CA GLN A 45 17.39 23.29 16.59
C GLN A 45 16.88 24.74 16.60
N PHE A 46 15.68 25.00 16.05
CA PHE A 46 15.18 26.37 15.81
C PHE A 46 13.79 26.66 16.40
N GLY A 47 13.15 25.67 17.03
CA GLY A 47 11.74 25.75 17.42
C GLY A 47 11.41 26.77 18.51
N ARG A 48 12.42 27.34 19.21
CA ARG A 48 12.19 28.42 20.18
C ARG A 48 12.00 29.78 19.52
N GLU A 49 12.65 30.02 18.39
CA GLU A 49 12.62 31.30 17.65
C GLU A 49 11.53 31.28 16.58
N TRP A 50 11.23 30.10 16.04
CA TRP A 50 10.15 29.94 15.08
C TRP A 50 8.79 29.84 15.79
N ARG A 51 7.98 30.91 15.70
CA ARG A 51 6.65 31.03 16.33
C ARG A 51 5.67 31.78 15.42
N GLY A 52 4.40 31.86 15.84
CA GLY A 52 3.35 32.62 15.16
C GLY A 52 2.68 31.87 14.00
N GLY A 53 1.89 32.61 13.21
CA GLY A 53 1.01 32.04 12.19
C GLY A 53 1.72 31.16 11.14
N LYS A 54 2.94 31.53 10.73
CA LYS A 54 3.73 30.73 9.77
C LYS A 54 4.11 29.35 10.31
N ARG A 55 4.41 29.25 11.62
CA ARG A 55 4.65 27.95 12.26
C ARG A 55 3.37 27.12 12.33
N GLN A 56 2.25 27.74 12.71
CA GLN A 56 0.96 27.03 12.77
C GLN A 56 0.56 26.49 11.39
N GLN A 57 0.75 27.28 10.34
CA GLN A 57 0.50 26.84 8.97
C GLN A 57 1.40 25.67 8.58
N PHE A 58 2.71 25.76 8.83
CA PHE A 58 3.62 24.65 8.57
C PHE A 58 3.22 23.37 9.31
N GLU A 59 2.91 23.45 10.61
CA GLU A 59 2.50 22.27 11.39
C GLU A 59 1.19 21.68 10.87
N SER A 60 0.25 22.52 10.45
CA SER A 60 -1.00 22.09 9.82
C SER A 60 -0.75 21.35 8.51
N GLU A 61 0.06 21.93 7.61
CA GLU A 61 0.42 21.31 6.34
C GLU A 61 1.22 20.01 6.53
N PHE A 62 2.16 20.00 7.48
CA PHE A 62 2.92 18.82 7.85
C PHE A 62 1.99 17.69 8.32
N ASN A 63 1.06 17.97 9.23
CA ASN A 63 0.11 16.98 9.73
C ASN A 63 -0.82 16.47 8.62
N ALA A 64 -1.28 17.35 7.72
CA ALA A 64 -2.10 16.95 6.59
C ALA A 64 -1.34 16.01 5.63
N GLN A 65 -0.06 16.31 5.35
CA GLN A 65 0.80 15.47 4.53
C GLN A 65 1.09 14.11 5.19
N GLN A 66 1.38 14.08 6.49
CA GLN A 66 1.57 12.85 7.25
C GLN A 66 0.31 11.97 7.20
N ALA A 67 -0.87 12.57 7.40
CA ALA A 67 -2.13 11.84 7.30
C ALA A 67 -2.38 11.30 5.88
N ALA A 68 -2.03 12.06 4.84
CA ALA A 68 -2.15 11.61 3.45
C ALA A 68 -1.21 10.42 3.14
N LEU A 69 0.03 10.46 3.61
CA LEU A 69 0.97 9.35 3.48
C LEU A 69 0.47 8.10 4.22
N GLY A 70 -0.07 8.27 5.43
CA GLY A 70 -0.68 7.18 6.19
C GLY A 70 -1.86 6.53 5.45
N ARG A 71 -2.76 7.34 4.87
CA ARG A 71 -3.87 6.82 4.04
C ARG A 71 -3.35 6.07 2.81
N LEU A 72 -2.37 6.62 2.10
CA LEU A 72 -1.79 5.97 0.93
C LEU A 72 -1.17 4.61 1.28
N ALA A 73 -0.45 4.52 2.40
CA ALA A 73 0.10 3.25 2.89
C ALA A 73 -1.01 2.22 3.15
N GLN A 74 -2.10 2.63 3.82
CA GLN A 74 -3.24 1.74 4.08
C GLN A 74 -3.95 1.29 2.80
N GLU A 75 -4.10 2.17 1.81
CA GLU A 75 -4.67 1.81 0.51
C GLU A 75 -3.80 0.77 -0.22
N VAL A 76 -2.48 0.95 -0.23
CA VAL A 76 -1.52 -0.01 -0.81
C VAL A 76 -1.62 -1.37 -0.11
N LEU A 77 -1.68 -1.38 1.22
CA LEU A 77 -1.83 -2.62 1.99
C LEU A 77 -3.18 -3.30 1.70
N GLY A 78 -4.25 -2.52 1.57
CA GLY A 78 -5.57 -3.02 1.19
C GLY A 78 -5.59 -3.64 -0.21
N LEU A 79 -4.90 -3.03 -1.18
CA LEU A 79 -4.73 -3.61 -2.52
C LEU A 79 -3.96 -4.92 -2.46
N ARG A 80 -2.87 -4.98 -1.68
CA ARG A 80 -2.10 -6.21 -1.49
C ARG A 80 -2.97 -7.33 -0.93
N GLY A 81 -3.77 -7.05 0.10
CA GLY A 81 -4.70 -8.02 0.67
C GLY A 81 -5.73 -8.53 -0.33
N LYS A 82 -6.23 -7.67 -1.23
CA LYS A 82 -7.14 -8.11 -2.31
C LYS A 82 -6.45 -9.03 -3.32
N VAL A 83 -5.19 -8.76 -3.67
CA VAL A 83 -4.40 -9.62 -4.57
C VAL A 83 -4.13 -10.98 -3.92
N GLU A 84 -3.74 -11.00 -2.65
CA GLU A 84 -3.51 -12.23 -1.88
C GLU A 84 -4.81 -13.04 -1.75
N HIS A 85 -5.95 -12.37 -1.50
CA HIS A 85 -7.26 -13.02 -1.46
C HIS A 85 -7.64 -13.65 -2.80
N ALA A 86 -7.51 -12.91 -3.90
CA ALA A 86 -7.78 -13.42 -5.25
C ALA A 86 -6.87 -14.61 -5.59
N THR A 87 -5.59 -14.55 -5.20
CA THR A 87 -4.62 -15.63 -5.37
C THR A 87 -5.07 -16.89 -4.63
N SER A 88 -5.48 -16.75 -3.36
CA SER A 88 -5.96 -17.88 -2.57
C SER A 88 -7.24 -18.50 -3.16
N GLN A 89 -8.16 -17.69 -3.68
CA GLN A 89 -9.34 -18.21 -4.38
C GLN A 89 -8.96 -19.00 -5.65
N ALA A 90 -8.02 -18.49 -6.43
CA ALA A 90 -7.52 -19.15 -7.63
C ALA A 90 -6.80 -20.47 -7.32
N GLU A 91 -6.01 -20.53 -6.24
CA GLU A 91 -5.37 -21.77 -5.77
C GLU A 91 -6.40 -22.83 -5.36
N LYS A 92 -7.45 -22.43 -4.63
CA LYS A 92 -8.54 -23.33 -4.24
C LYS A 92 -9.29 -23.88 -5.46
N ALA A 93 -9.61 -23.02 -6.42
CA ALA A 93 -10.26 -23.44 -7.67
C ALA A 93 -9.39 -24.41 -8.48
N ARG A 94 -8.09 -24.11 -8.60
CA ARG A 94 -7.11 -25.00 -9.25
C ARG A 94 -7.01 -26.36 -8.55
N ALA A 95 -6.96 -26.38 -7.22
CA ALA A 95 -6.90 -27.62 -6.44
C ALA A 95 -8.20 -28.44 -6.56
N ALA A 96 -9.36 -27.79 -6.66
CA ALA A 96 -10.64 -28.48 -6.88
C ALA A 96 -10.71 -29.14 -8.26
N LEU A 97 -10.24 -28.48 -9.31
CA LEU A 97 -10.16 -29.04 -10.66
C LEU A 97 -9.22 -30.25 -10.74
N LEU A 98 -8.09 -30.20 -10.04
CA LEU A 98 -7.14 -31.32 -9.98
C LEU A 98 -7.68 -32.53 -9.20
N LYS A 99 -8.67 -32.34 -8.32
CA LYS A 99 -9.29 -33.43 -7.54
C LYS A 99 -10.47 -34.11 -8.24
N ASN A 100 -11.07 -33.49 -9.26
CA ASN A 100 -12.14 -34.05 -10.09
C ASN A 100 -11.84 -33.81 -11.58
N PRO A 101 -10.97 -34.63 -12.21
CA PRO A 101 -10.58 -34.44 -13.61
C PRO A 101 -11.67 -34.81 -14.63
N GLU A 102 -12.76 -35.49 -14.23
CA GLU A 102 -13.81 -36.03 -15.12
C GLU A 102 -15.19 -35.34 -14.99
N GLY A 103 -15.23 -34.03 -14.78
CA GLY A 103 -16.47 -33.26 -14.83
C GLY A 103 -16.76 -32.70 -16.23
N ASN A 104 -16.99 -33.57 -17.22
CA ASN A 104 -17.47 -33.20 -18.56
C ASN A 104 -18.70 -34.04 -18.92
#